data_AF-A0A850KI98-F1
#
_entry.id   AF-A0A850KI98-F1
#
_cell.length_a   1.000
_cell.length_b   1.000
_cell.length_c   1.000
_cell.angle_alpha   90.00
_cell.angle_beta   90.00
_cell.angle_gamma   90.00
#
_symmetry.space_group_name_H-M   'P 1'
#
loop_
_entity.id
_entity.type
_entity.pdbx_description
1 polymer ?
#
loop_
_entity_poly.entity_id
_entity_poly.type
_entity_poly.pdbx_seq_one_letter_code
_entity_poly.pdbx_strand_id
1 'polypeptide(L)'
;MTVIKIGTLSMARKTCKGKGNVPQNLPPLSVRYDHIVAALKEYDLDILLCSSDFLDTVRMKKLLQHLKKTGCKTKVVTDIDGRTKKIKSTKSSLRPFTRGQPLYLLEDTASQPSLLARQTLVSSQERNSMKNAEEFANQLISQFPHRNFKIKGKNVASMICGEINYFKRSNGGRVGVFHKNYSQIAQHFADADIVLNPTHDRMGSNFGVLKAKREYLSRRIKGRKRCYVSASNWDINKLKQDRSDYFAQTRKAKSNHSVYVCGVDKTPQMTRVPVQDEEQMLLSIIDVTL
;
A
#
# COMPACT_ATOMS: atom_id res chain seq x y z
N MET A 1 15.89 -6.12 21.03
CA MET A 1 15.48 -5.97 19.62
C MET A 1 14.06 -6.51 19.49
N THR A 2 13.19 -5.88 18.71
CA THR A 2 11.79 -6.30 18.61
C THR A 2 11.55 -7.01 17.27
N VAL A 3 10.96 -8.20 17.30
CA VAL A 3 10.52 -8.91 16.09
C VAL A 3 9.07 -8.51 15.79
N ILE A 4 8.84 -8.06 14.56
CA ILE A 4 7.53 -7.71 14.03
C ILE A 4 7.17 -8.70 12.92
N LYS A 5 6.08 -9.45 13.09
CA LYS A 5 5.56 -10.39 12.09
C LYS A 5 4.57 -9.68 11.18
N ILE A 6 4.93 -9.53 9.91
CA ILE A 6 4.21 -8.74 8.92
C ILE A 6 3.59 -9.67 7.89
N GLY A 7 2.25 -9.65 7.81
CA GLY A 7 1.49 -10.23 6.71
C GLY A 7 1.18 -9.17 5.65
N THR A 8 1.25 -9.57 4.38
CA THR A 8 0.77 -8.75 3.26
C THR A 8 -0.14 -9.60 2.39
N LEU A 9 -1.33 -9.09 2.07
CA LEU A 9 -2.33 -9.81 1.31
C LEU A 9 -2.58 -9.07 -0.01
N SER A 10 -2.34 -9.75 -1.11
CA SER A 10 -2.52 -9.21 -2.45
C SER A 10 -3.44 -10.07 -3.30
N MET A 11 -4.01 -9.47 -4.35
CA MET A 11 -4.77 -10.22 -5.35
C MET A 11 -4.21 -9.92 -6.71
N ALA A 12 -4.05 -10.93 -7.55
CA ALA A 12 -3.63 -10.71 -8.92
C ALA A 12 -4.82 -10.25 -9.77
N ARG A 13 -4.87 -8.96 -10.14
CA ARG A 13 -5.76 -8.50 -11.23
C ARG A 13 -5.18 -8.87 -12.58
N LYS A 14 -5.89 -9.70 -13.34
CA LYS A 14 -5.56 -9.96 -14.75
C LYS A 14 -6.00 -8.77 -15.62
N THR A 15 -5.07 -8.17 -16.36
CA THR A 15 -5.39 -7.26 -17.48
C THR A 15 -5.45 -8.05 -18.78
N CYS A 16 -6.55 -7.99 -19.52
CA CYS A 16 -6.64 -8.60 -20.85
C CYS A 16 -5.80 -7.83 -21.88
N LYS A 17 -5.22 -8.53 -22.87
CA LYS A 17 -4.70 -7.90 -24.10
C LYS A 17 -5.89 -7.37 -24.90
N GLY A 18 -6.06 -6.04 -24.97
CA GLY A 18 -7.06 -5.41 -25.83
C GLY A 18 -7.45 -4.01 -25.37
N LYS A 19 -7.73 -3.10 -26.31
CA LYS A 19 -8.27 -1.77 -26.05
C LYS A 19 -9.73 -1.91 -25.58
N GLY A 20 -9.94 -2.06 -24.28
CA GLY A 20 -11.26 -2.22 -23.66
C GLY A 20 -11.10 -2.67 -22.20
N ASN A 21 -10.72 -1.73 -21.33
CA ASN A 21 -10.37 -1.98 -19.94
C ASN A 21 -11.58 -2.43 -19.09
N VAL A 22 -11.81 -3.74 -19.00
CA VAL A 22 -12.58 -4.33 -17.91
C VAL A 22 -11.70 -5.38 -17.23
N PRO A 23 -11.34 -5.22 -15.94
CA PRO A 23 -10.72 -6.31 -15.20
C PRO A 23 -11.75 -7.46 -15.09
N GLN A 24 -11.44 -8.64 -15.64
CA GLN A 24 -12.29 -9.81 -15.42
C GLN A 24 -12.08 -10.36 -14.00
N ASN A 25 -13.21 -10.64 -13.35
CA ASN A 25 -13.42 -11.54 -12.22
C ASN A 25 -12.45 -11.41 -11.04
N LEU A 26 -12.54 -10.28 -10.32
CA LEU A 26 -12.12 -10.29 -8.91
C LEU A 26 -12.93 -11.36 -8.16
N PRO A 27 -12.35 -12.08 -7.20
CA PRO A 27 -13.13 -12.96 -6.35
C PRO A 27 -14.25 -12.16 -5.68
N PRO A 28 -15.41 -12.77 -5.41
CA PRO A 28 -16.47 -12.11 -4.66
C PRO A 28 -15.92 -11.48 -3.37
N LEU A 29 -16.49 -10.34 -2.97
CA LEU A 29 -16.05 -9.67 -1.73
C LEU A 29 -16.17 -10.57 -0.48
N SER A 30 -17.07 -11.58 -0.50
CA SER A 30 -17.12 -12.63 0.53
C SER A 30 -15.84 -13.46 0.56
N VAL A 31 -15.42 -14.01 -0.58
CA VAL A 31 -14.18 -14.79 -0.69
C VAL A 31 -12.97 -13.99 -0.22
N ARG A 32 -12.85 -12.73 -0.64
CA ARG A 32 -11.77 -11.82 -0.20
C ARG A 32 -11.76 -11.61 1.32
N TYR A 33 -12.94 -11.44 1.91
CA TYR A 33 -13.10 -11.35 3.36
C TYR A 33 -12.70 -12.64 4.06
N ASP A 34 -13.09 -13.80 3.52
CA ASP A 34 -12.77 -15.11 4.10
C ASP A 34 -11.26 -15.37 4.09
N HIS A 35 -10.54 -14.94 3.05
CA HIS A 35 -9.07 -14.98 3.04
C HIS A 35 -8.43 -14.12 4.13
N ILE A 36 -8.97 -12.94 4.42
CA ILE A 36 -8.46 -12.12 5.53
C ILE A 36 -8.69 -12.85 6.85
N VAL A 37 -9.91 -13.35 7.08
CA VAL A 37 -10.25 -14.08 8.30
C VAL A 37 -9.39 -15.33 8.47
N ALA A 38 -9.17 -16.10 7.40
CA ALA A 38 -8.31 -17.27 7.44
C ALA A 38 -6.86 -16.91 7.76
N ALA A 39 -6.32 -15.84 7.17
CA ALA A 39 -4.98 -15.35 7.51
C ALA A 39 -4.86 -14.94 8.99
N LEU A 40 -5.88 -14.29 9.55
CA LEU A 40 -5.90 -13.87 10.96
C LEU A 40 -6.06 -15.04 11.95
N LYS A 41 -6.70 -16.14 11.52
CA LYS A 41 -6.84 -17.35 12.35
C LYS A 41 -5.58 -18.21 12.35
N GLU A 42 -4.98 -18.36 11.18
CA GLU A 42 -3.86 -19.28 10.97
C GLU A 42 -2.52 -18.69 11.45
N TYR A 43 -2.38 -17.36 11.39
CA TYR A 43 -1.10 -16.71 11.63
C TYR A 43 -1.21 -15.63 12.73
N ASP A 44 -0.35 -15.74 13.73
CA ASP A 44 -0.15 -14.72 14.76
C ASP A 44 0.64 -13.53 14.19
N LEU A 45 -0.03 -12.67 13.43
CA LEU A 45 0.56 -11.50 12.78
C LEU A 45 0.49 -10.28 13.71
N ASP A 46 1.52 -9.45 13.71
CA ASP A 46 1.44 -8.11 14.33
C ASP A 46 0.64 -7.14 13.46
N ILE A 47 0.80 -7.29 12.15
CA ILE A 47 0.10 -6.48 11.17
C ILE A 47 -0.21 -7.28 9.90
N LEU A 48 -1.39 -7.02 9.34
CA LEU A 48 -1.80 -7.46 8.02
C LEU A 48 -2.06 -6.23 7.13
N LEU A 49 -1.21 -6.03 6.12
CA LEU A 49 -1.42 -5.01 5.09
C LEU A 49 -2.14 -5.64 3.89
N CYS A 50 -3.40 -5.26 3.71
CA CYS A 50 -4.16 -5.64 2.52
C CYS A 50 -3.91 -4.62 1.43
N SER A 51 -3.65 -5.09 0.20
CA SER A 51 -3.76 -4.23 -0.97
C SER A 51 -5.21 -3.81 -1.19
N SER A 52 -5.43 -2.95 -2.18
CA SER A 52 -6.72 -2.32 -2.37
C SER A 52 -7.84 -3.26 -2.77
N ASP A 53 -9.07 -2.77 -2.58
CA ASP A 53 -10.29 -3.45 -2.98
C ASP A 53 -10.51 -4.81 -2.28
N PHE A 54 -9.94 -5.06 -1.11
CA PHE A 54 -10.25 -6.29 -0.37
C PHE A 54 -11.62 -6.24 0.30
N LEU A 55 -12.01 -5.07 0.80
CA LEU A 55 -13.19 -4.87 1.60
C LEU A 55 -14.05 -3.72 1.04
N ASP A 56 -15.35 -3.82 1.30
CA ASP A 56 -16.26 -2.68 1.28
C ASP A 56 -16.52 -2.20 2.73
N THR A 57 -17.29 -1.11 2.87
CA THR A 57 -17.64 -0.57 4.19
C THR A 57 -18.34 -1.58 5.09
N VAL A 58 -19.19 -2.45 4.54
CA VAL A 58 -19.95 -3.45 5.31
C VAL A 58 -19.00 -4.50 5.87
N ARG A 59 -18.14 -5.07 5.04
CA ARG A 59 -17.18 -6.12 5.40
C ARG A 59 -16.05 -5.60 6.27
N MET A 60 -15.64 -4.33 6.12
CA MET A 60 -14.74 -3.68 7.06
C MET A 60 -15.33 -3.65 8.48
N LYS A 61 -16.60 -3.27 8.62
CA LYS A 61 -17.28 -3.29 9.93
C LYS A 61 -17.41 -4.71 10.48
N LYS A 62 -17.75 -5.68 9.63
CA LYS A 62 -17.78 -7.10 10.02
C LYS A 62 -16.40 -7.59 10.47
N LEU A 63 -15.34 -7.20 9.79
CA LEU A 63 -13.97 -7.57 10.15
C LEU A 63 -13.57 -6.98 11.51
N LEU A 64 -13.89 -5.71 11.77
CA LEU A 64 -13.67 -5.10 13.08
C LEU A 64 -14.42 -5.85 14.20
N GLN A 65 -15.68 -6.23 13.97
CA GLN A 65 -16.44 -7.05 14.92
C GLN A 65 -15.81 -8.44 15.11
N HIS A 66 -15.26 -9.02 14.05
CA HIS A 66 -14.54 -10.29 14.12
C HIS A 66 -13.27 -10.18 14.98
N LEU A 67 -12.45 -9.13 14.77
CA LEU A 67 -11.26 -8.87 15.60
C LEU A 67 -11.63 -8.74 17.07
N LYS A 68 -12.69 -7.98 17.39
CA LYS A 68 -13.23 -7.85 18.76
C LYS A 68 -13.65 -9.18 19.36
N LYS A 69 -14.48 -9.93 18.63
CA LYS A 69 -15.05 -11.20 19.12
C LYS A 69 -13.97 -12.24 19.38
N THR A 70 -12.89 -12.23 18.59
CA THR A 70 -11.80 -13.20 18.69
C THR A 70 -10.66 -12.74 19.59
N GLY A 71 -10.63 -11.47 20.00
CA GLY A 71 -9.49 -10.88 20.71
C GLY A 71 -8.21 -10.81 19.86
N CYS A 72 -8.32 -10.89 18.53
CA CYS A 72 -7.19 -10.89 17.62
C CYS A 72 -6.44 -9.56 17.68
N LYS A 73 -5.17 -9.59 18.12
CA LYS A 73 -4.33 -8.39 18.31
C LYS A 73 -3.68 -7.87 17.02
N THR A 74 -3.82 -8.60 15.91
CA THR A 74 -3.31 -8.17 14.61
C THR A 74 -3.95 -6.86 14.18
N LYS A 75 -3.12 -5.87 13.83
CA LYS A 75 -3.59 -4.64 13.21
C LYS A 75 -3.83 -4.87 11.72
N VAL A 76 -5.02 -4.56 11.22
CA VAL A 76 -5.30 -4.67 9.78
C VAL A 76 -5.30 -3.29 9.15
N VAL A 77 -4.46 -3.10 8.14
CA VAL A 77 -4.38 -1.87 7.35
C VAL A 77 -4.88 -2.15 5.95
N THR A 78 -5.92 -1.45 5.54
CA THR A 78 -6.59 -1.68 4.24
C THR A 78 -7.22 -0.39 3.75
N ASP A 79 -7.12 -0.16 2.46
CA ASP A 79 -7.91 0.86 1.78
C ASP A 79 -9.20 0.28 1.22
N ILE A 80 -10.22 1.12 1.11
CA ILE A 80 -11.53 0.77 0.56
C ILE A 80 -11.74 1.61 -0.68
N ASP A 81 -12.15 0.97 -1.78
CA ASP A 81 -12.41 1.71 -3.00
C ASP A 81 -13.63 2.61 -2.82
N GLY A 82 -13.36 3.92 -2.74
CA GLY A 82 -14.35 4.97 -2.60
C GLY A 82 -15.11 5.25 -3.90
N ARG A 83 -15.26 4.27 -4.81
CA ARG A 83 -16.17 4.37 -5.96
C ARG A 83 -17.63 4.36 -5.49
N THR A 84 -18.01 5.35 -4.69
CA THR A 84 -19.31 5.98 -4.81
C THR A 84 -19.50 6.29 -6.29
N LYS A 85 -20.58 5.75 -6.87
CA LYS A 85 -21.03 5.91 -8.26
C LYS A 85 -20.41 7.15 -8.92
N LYS A 86 -19.77 6.98 -10.09
CA LYS A 86 -19.35 8.09 -10.97
C LYS A 86 -20.51 9.10 -11.07
N ILE A 87 -20.50 10.13 -10.24
CA ILE A 87 -21.32 11.31 -10.46
C ILE A 87 -20.68 11.91 -11.70
N LYS A 88 -21.37 11.84 -12.84
CA LYS A 88 -20.98 12.51 -14.07
C LYS A 88 -20.76 13.98 -13.72
N SER A 89 -19.52 14.39 -13.48
CA SER A 89 -19.22 15.77 -13.19
C SER A 89 -19.31 16.52 -14.50
N THR A 90 -20.35 17.34 -14.58
CA THR A 90 -20.42 18.49 -15.48
C THR A 90 -19.12 19.29 -15.36
N LYS A 91 -18.67 19.79 -16.51
CA LYS A 91 -17.51 20.68 -16.66
C LYS A 91 -17.69 21.91 -15.75
N SER A 92 -17.19 21.87 -14.51
CA SER A 92 -16.98 23.08 -13.74
C SER A 92 -15.69 22.93 -12.95
N SER A 93 -14.82 23.91 -13.18
CA SER A 93 -13.65 24.27 -12.40
C SER A 93 -13.86 24.08 -10.89
N LEU A 94 -12.80 23.65 -10.22
CA LEU A 94 -12.59 23.79 -8.77
C LEU A 94 -13.62 23.07 -7.90
N ARG A 95 -13.46 21.75 -7.72
CA ARG A 95 -13.83 21.12 -6.44
C ARG A 95 -12.60 20.42 -5.85
N PRO A 96 -12.32 20.63 -4.55
CA PRO A 96 -11.11 20.16 -3.91
C PRO A 96 -11.07 18.63 -3.91
N PHE A 97 -9.88 18.07 -4.16
CA PHE A 97 -9.61 16.65 -4.34
C PHE A 97 -9.68 15.86 -3.00
N THR A 98 -10.81 15.93 -2.30
CA THR A 98 -11.13 15.14 -1.08
C THR A 98 -11.70 13.75 -1.39
N ARG A 99 -11.63 13.30 -2.65
CA ARG A 99 -12.17 12.01 -3.14
C ARG A 99 -11.13 10.88 -3.24
N GLY A 100 -9.98 11.03 -2.59
CA GLY A 100 -8.98 9.97 -2.50
C GLY A 100 -9.50 8.74 -1.75
N GLN A 101 -9.01 7.56 -2.14
CA GLN A 101 -9.34 6.31 -1.46
C GLN A 101 -8.94 6.40 0.02
N PRO A 102 -9.88 6.14 0.94
CA PRO A 102 -9.60 6.15 2.36
C PRO A 102 -8.81 4.90 2.77
N LEU A 103 -7.79 5.10 3.59
CA LEU A 103 -7.03 4.07 4.25
C LEU A 103 -7.50 3.94 5.69
N TYR A 104 -7.79 2.71 6.13
CA TYR A 104 -8.26 2.42 7.47
C TYR A 104 -7.28 1.53 8.23
N LEU A 105 -7.25 1.76 9.54
CA LEU A 105 -6.70 0.86 10.55
C LEU A 105 -7.86 0.20 11.30
N LEU A 106 -7.81 -1.13 11.40
CA LEU A 106 -8.71 -1.94 12.22
C LEU A 106 -7.90 -2.60 13.33
N GLU A 107 -8.41 -2.50 14.55
CA GLU A 107 -7.84 -3.11 15.75
C GLU A 107 -8.97 -3.50 16.71
N ASP A 108 -8.76 -4.56 17.49
CA ASP A 108 -9.76 -5.14 18.38
C ASP A 108 -10.26 -4.16 19.46
N THR A 109 -9.44 -3.20 19.87
CA THR A 109 -9.80 -2.19 20.87
C THR A 109 -10.64 -1.04 20.32
N ALA A 110 -10.67 -0.83 19.00
CA ALA A 110 -11.30 0.35 18.41
C ALA A 110 -12.82 0.21 18.31
N SER A 111 -13.58 1.22 18.76
CA SER A 111 -15.05 1.22 18.63
C SER A 111 -15.51 1.19 17.16
N GLN A 112 -14.76 1.86 16.28
CA GLN A 112 -15.01 2.00 14.85
C GLN A 112 -13.70 1.92 14.04
N PRO A 113 -13.74 1.70 12.71
CA PRO A 113 -12.55 1.77 11.87
C PRO A 113 -11.88 3.15 11.95
N SER A 114 -10.58 3.17 12.22
CA SER A 114 -9.80 4.40 12.33
C SER A 114 -9.36 4.85 10.94
N LEU A 115 -9.82 6.02 10.48
CA LEU A 115 -9.36 6.60 9.22
C LEU A 115 -7.91 7.08 9.41
N LEU A 116 -6.96 6.45 8.72
CA LEU A 116 -5.55 6.88 8.72
C LEU A 116 -5.32 8.04 7.76
N ALA A 117 -5.92 7.96 6.58
CA ALA A 117 -5.62 8.88 5.49
C ALA A 117 -6.63 8.80 4.35
N ARG A 118 -6.58 9.80 3.47
CA ARG A 118 -7.16 9.76 2.12
C ARG A 118 -6.03 10.02 1.12
N GLN A 119 -6.02 9.22 0.05
CA GLN A 119 -5.00 9.35 -0.99
C GLN A 119 -4.97 10.79 -1.54
N THR A 120 -3.80 11.40 -1.55
CA THR A 120 -3.59 12.78 -2.03
C THR A 120 -3.10 12.83 -3.47
N LEU A 121 -2.33 11.83 -3.90
CA LEU A 121 -1.69 11.82 -5.21
C LEU A 121 -1.89 10.48 -5.91
N VAL A 122 -2.35 10.51 -7.17
CA VAL A 122 -2.59 9.31 -7.97
C VAL A 122 -1.42 9.05 -8.93
N SER A 123 -0.83 10.09 -9.54
CA SER A 123 0.25 9.91 -10.53
C SER A 123 1.39 10.94 -10.47
N SER A 124 2.54 10.58 -11.05
CA SER A 124 3.66 11.51 -11.25
C SER A 124 3.34 12.65 -12.22
N GLN A 125 2.37 12.47 -13.13
CA GLN A 125 1.92 13.51 -14.04
C GLN A 125 1.15 14.61 -13.30
N GLU A 126 0.22 14.22 -12.42
CA GLU A 126 -0.50 15.14 -11.54
C GLU A 126 0.45 15.93 -10.64
N ARG A 127 1.47 15.27 -10.10
CA ARG A 127 2.52 15.95 -9.32
C ARG A 127 3.30 16.98 -10.15
N ASN A 128 3.58 16.67 -11.42
CA ASN A 128 4.46 17.50 -12.25
C ASN A 128 3.79 18.78 -12.78
N SER A 129 2.46 18.88 -12.75
CA SER A 129 1.79 20.17 -12.94
C SER A 129 2.04 21.03 -11.69
N MET A 130 2.96 22.00 -11.78
CA MET A 130 3.48 22.77 -10.64
C MET A 130 2.39 23.41 -9.76
N LYS A 131 1.26 23.85 -10.34
CA LYS A 131 0.11 24.41 -9.60
C LYS A 131 -0.46 23.45 -8.54
N ASN A 132 -0.37 22.15 -8.76
CA ASN A 132 -0.98 21.15 -7.87
C ASN A 132 0.03 20.58 -6.86
N ALA A 133 1.33 20.74 -7.09
CA ALA A 133 2.34 20.05 -6.29
C ALA A 133 2.41 20.56 -4.84
N GLU A 134 2.23 21.86 -4.65
CA GLU A 134 2.10 22.50 -3.34
C GLU A 134 0.80 22.09 -2.64
N GLU A 135 -0.32 22.13 -3.35
CA GLU A 135 -1.62 21.70 -2.81
C GLU A 135 -1.56 20.25 -2.34
N PHE A 136 -1.01 19.34 -3.14
CA PHE A 136 -0.83 17.94 -2.79
C PHE A 136 0.08 17.76 -1.57
N ALA A 137 1.20 18.47 -1.52
CA ALA A 137 2.09 18.43 -0.37
C ALA A 137 1.37 18.89 0.91
N ASN A 138 0.68 20.03 0.86
CA ASN A 138 -0.08 20.57 2.00
C ASN A 138 -1.23 19.64 2.42
N GLN A 139 -1.90 18.99 1.46
CA GLN A 139 -2.94 18.00 1.72
C GLN A 139 -2.38 16.72 2.36
N LEU A 140 -1.16 16.31 2.00
CA LEU A 140 -0.49 15.19 2.66
C LEU A 140 -0.09 15.58 4.09
N ILE A 141 0.52 16.77 4.25
CA ILE A 141 0.99 17.27 5.55
C ILE A 141 -0.16 17.40 6.55
N SER A 142 -1.31 17.92 6.13
CA SER A 142 -2.48 18.04 7.00
C SER A 142 -3.02 16.70 7.51
N GLN A 143 -2.65 15.58 6.88
CA GLN A 143 -3.06 14.23 7.29
C GLN A 143 -2.03 13.52 8.17
N PHE A 144 -0.83 14.09 8.39
CA PHE A 144 0.20 13.46 9.23
C PHE A 144 -0.27 13.04 10.63
N PRO A 145 -1.11 13.81 11.34
CA PRO A 145 -1.57 13.41 12.68
C PRO A 145 -2.34 12.08 12.69
N HIS A 146 -2.95 11.68 11.57
CA HIS A 146 -3.78 10.49 11.48
C HIS A 146 -3.06 9.29 10.86
N ARG A 147 -1.92 9.52 10.19
CA ARG A 147 -1.18 8.49 9.44
C ARG A 147 -0.31 7.60 10.30
N ASN A 148 -0.16 7.94 11.58
CA ASN A 148 0.77 7.33 12.50
C ASN A 148 0.06 6.46 13.54
N PHE A 149 0.64 5.29 13.81
CA PHE A 149 0.22 4.42 14.90
C PHE A 149 1.41 3.59 15.41
N LYS A 150 1.22 2.79 16.46
CA LYS A 150 2.28 1.96 17.04
C LYS A 150 1.99 0.46 16.93
N ILE A 151 3.05 -0.32 16.76
CA ILE A 151 3.06 -1.78 16.86
C ILE A 151 4.24 -2.19 17.71
N LYS A 152 4.02 -2.90 18.82
CA LYS A 152 5.08 -3.37 19.74
C LYS A 152 6.13 -2.26 20.05
N GLY A 153 5.63 -1.04 20.29
CA GLY A 153 6.46 0.14 20.58
C GLY A 153 7.13 0.82 19.37
N LYS A 154 7.05 0.24 18.16
CA LYS A 154 7.60 0.81 16.92
C LYS A 154 6.63 1.79 16.27
N ASN A 155 7.16 2.88 15.73
CA ASN A 155 6.38 3.90 15.03
C ASN A 155 6.07 3.45 13.60
N VAL A 156 4.81 3.49 13.22
CA VAL A 156 4.34 3.14 11.87
C VAL A 156 3.77 4.36 11.21
N ALA A 157 4.19 4.66 9.98
CA ALA A 157 3.60 5.68 9.12
C ALA A 157 2.98 5.05 7.88
N SER A 158 1.88 5.61 7.41
CA SER A 158 1.14 5.09 6.25
C SER A 158 1.13 6.06 5.07
N MET A 159 1.28 5.48 3.88
CA MET A 159 1.13 6.13 2.58
C MET A 159 0.20 5.31 1.71
N ILE A 160 -0.36 5.89 0.66
CA ILE A 160 -1.34 5.23 -0.22
C ILE A 160 -0.88 5.33 -1.67
N CYS A 161 -0.65 4.17 -2.29
CA CYS A 161 -0.38 4.00 -3.71
C CYS A 161 0.66 5.00 -4.29
N GLY A 162 0.18 5.99 -5.04
CA GLY A 162 0.98 6.98 -5.77
C GLY A 162 1.72 7.98 -4.87
N GLU A 163 1.43 8.05 -3.58
CA GLU A 163 2.07 8.97 -2.64
C GLU A 163 3.58 8.73 -2.47
N ILE A 164 4.09 7.53 -2.80
CA ILE A 164 5.53 7.31 -2.91
C ILE A 164 6.19 8.25 -3.93
N ASN A 165 5.43 8.84 -4.86
CA ASN A 165 5.93 9.81 -5.82
C ASN A 165 6.24 11.19 -5.23
N TYR A 166 5.94 11.45 -3.95
CA TYR A 166 6.56 12.58 -3.26
C TYR A 166 8.08 12.44 -3.17
N PHE A 167 8.61 11.22 -3.28
CA PHE A 167 10.04 10.97 -3.38
C PHE A 167 10.46 10.92 -4.85
N LYS A 168 11.53 11.65 -5.18
CA LYS A 168 12.13 11.74 -6.52
C LYS A 168 13.58 11.30 -6.46
N ARG A 169 13.99 10.47 -7.42
CA ARG A 169 15.39 10.16 -7.70
C ARG A 169 15.97 11.27 -8.56
N SER A 170 17.07 11.88 -8.14
CA SER A 170 17.82 12.88 -8.93
C SER A 170 18.80 12.20 -9.89
N ASN A 171 19.37 12.97 -10.82
CA ASN A 171 20.32 12.46 -11.83
C ASN A 171 21.57 11.82 -11.22
N GLY A 172 21.92 12.14 -9.96
CA GLY A 172 23.00 11.50 -9.20
C GLY A 172 22.58 10.27 -8.40
N GLY A 173 21.40 9.69 -8.66
CA GLY A 173 20.90 8.50 -7.96
C GLY A 173 20.36 8.75 -6.54
N ARG A 174 20.57 9.94 -5.98
CA ARG A 174 20.04 10.32 -4.66
C ARG A 174 18.52 10.41 -4.71
N VAL A 175 17.86 9.87 -3.70
CA VAL A 175 16.42 10.05 -3.49
C VAL A 175 16.19 11.11 -2.43
N GLY A 176 15.21 11.98 -2.67
CA GLY A 176 14.74 12.99 -1.72
C GLY A 176 13.29 13.37 -2.01
N VAL A 177 12.74 14.28 -1.22
CA VAL A 177 11.41 14.85 -1.53
C VAL A 177 11.51 15.69 -2.80
N PHE A 178 10.47 15.64 -3.62
CA PHE A 178 10.44 16.29 -4.93
C PHE A 178 10.66 17.82 -4.88
N HIS A 179 10.37 18.45 -3.74
CA HIS A 179 10.51 19.88 -3.53
C HIS A 179 11.08 20.19 -2.14
N LYS A 180 12.10 21.07 -2.10
CA LYS A 180 12.91 21.36 -0.91
C LYS A 180 12.11 21.98 0.25
N ASN A 181 11.04 22.72 -0.04
CA ASN A 181 10.21 23.36 0.99
C ASN A 181 9.30 22.37 1.74
N TYR A 182 9.24 21.10 1.33
CA TYR A 182 8.44 20.07 2.01
C TYR A 182 9.32 19.01 2.68
N SER A 183 10.43 19.45 3.28
CA SER A 183 11.33 18.61 4.08
C SER A 183 10.60 17.86 5.20
N GLN A 184 9.53 18.45 5.73
CA GLN A 184 8.60 17.82 6.68
C GLN A 184 7.99 16.50 6.19
N ILE A 185 7.78 16.30 4.87
CA ILE A 185 7.38 15.00 4.32
C ILE A 185 8.49 13.98 4.51
N ALA A 186 9.74 14.35 4.21
CA ALA A 186 10.89 13.47 4.42
C ALA A 186 11.02 13.11 5.90
N GLN A 187 10.86 14.10 6.78
CA GLN A 187 10.99 13.96 8.22
C GLN A 187 9.91 13.04 8.80
N HIS A 188 8.65 13.26 8.45
CA HIS A 188 7.53 12.42 8.89
C HIS A 188 7.78 10.94 8.62
N PHE A 189 8.19 10.59 7.40
CA PHE A 189 8.49 9.19 7.08
C PHE A 189 9.82 8.73 7.69
N ALA A 190 10.83 9.61 7.84
CA ALA A 190 12.10 9.29 8.48
C ALA A 190 11.91 8.91 9.96
N ASP A 191 10.96 9.52 10.67
CA ASP A 191 10.67 9.25 12.07
C ASP A 191 9.97 7.90 12.30
N ALA A 192 9.36 7.33 11.27
CA ALA A 192 8.78 6.00 11.31
C ALA A 192 9.85 4.90 11.33
N ASP A 193 9.57 3.81 12.05
CA ASP A 193 10.31 2.55 11.98
C ASP A 193 9.78 1.67 10.85
N ILE A 194 8.48 1.76 10.58
CA ILE A 194 7.80 1.00 9.52
C ILE A 194 7.01 1.98 8.65
N VAL A 195 7.20 1.92 7.34
CA VAL A 195 6.38 2.65 6.35
C VAL A 195 5.52 1.63 5.61
N LEU A 196 4.20 1.82 5.64
CA LEU A 196 3.24 0.97 4.95
C LEU A 196 2.67 1.66 3.71
N ASN A 197 2.55 0.92 2.61
CA ASN A 197 2.00 1.41 1.36
C ASN A 197 1.14 0.36 0.65
N PRO A 198 -0.19 0.31 0.88
CA PRO A 198 -1.07 -0.45 0.00
C PRO A 198 -1.14 0.25 -1.36
N THR A 199 -0.98 -0.51 -2.45
CA THR A 199 -0.88 0.01 -3.82
C THR A 199 -1.92 -0.63 -4.72
N HIS A 200 -2.47 0.18 -5.63
CA HIS A 200 -3.24 -0.35 -6.75
C HIS A 200 -2.32 -0.91 -7.81
N ASP A 201 -1.39 -0.10 -8.32
CA ASP A 201 -0.62 -0.51 -9.47
C ASP A 201 0.66 -1.26 -9.08
N ARG A 202 1.02 -2.31 -9.85
CA ARG A 202 2.42 -2.74 -9.88
C ARG A 202 3.12 -1.70 -10.68
N MET A 203 3.84 -0.84 -9.99
CA MET A 203 4.54 0.28 -10.60
C MET A 203 5.75 -0.22 -11.45
N GLY A 204 5.53 -1.08 -12.44
CA GLY A 204 6.51 -1.97 -13.05
C GLY A 204 7.41 -1.33 -14.11
N SER A 205 6.96 -0.29 -14.82
CA SER A 205 7.76 0.41 -15.84
C SER A 205 8.93 1.23 -15.26
N ASN A 206 8.97 1.40 -13.95
CA ASN A 206 9.93 2.25 -13.23
C ASN A 206 10.62 1.48 -12.09
N PHE A 207 10.81 0.17 -12.21
CA PHE A 207 11.32 -0.68 -11.13
C PHE A 207 12.59 -0.11 -10.47
N GLY A 208 13.57 0.35 -11.25
CA GLY A 208 14.80 0.97 -10.70
C GLY A 208 14.58 2.31 -10.00
N VAL A 209 13.57 3.10 -10.41
CA VAL A 209 13.22 4.36 -9.74
C VAL A 209 12.51 4.09 -8.42
N LEU A 210 11.66 3.07 -8.36
CA LEU A 210 10.89 2.75 -7.16
C LEU A 210 11.67 1.96 -6.15
N LYS A 211 12.51 1.02 -6.62
CA LYS A 211 13.50 0.35 -5.78
C LYS A 211 14.28 1.40 -4.99
N ALA A 212 14.85 2.41 -5.66
CA ALA A 212 15.56 3.50 -4.99
C ALA A 212 14.70 4.24 -3.94
N LYS A 213 13.40 4.46 -4.19
CA LYS A 213 12.50 5.10 -3.21
C LYS A 213 12.21 4.19 -2.01
N ARG A 214 12.00 2.90 -2.23
CA ARG A 214 11.77 1.89 -1.17
C ARG A 214 13.01 1.70 -0.32
N GLU A 215 14.19 1.69 -0.96
CA GLU A 215 15.48 1.68 -0.29
C GLU A 215 15.65 2.93 0.57
N TYR A 216 15.38 4.11 0.01
CA TYR A 216 15.39 5.38 0.75
C TYR A 216 14.45 5.35 1.97
N LEU A 217 13.22 4.86 1.79
CA LEU A 217 12.21 4.85 2.84
C LEU A 217 12.51 3.84 3.95
N SER A 218 13.30 2.80 3.67
CA SER A 218 13.68 1.76 4.64
C SER A 218 15.13 1.85 5.14
N ARG A 219 15.93 2.78 4.62
CA ARG A 219 17.34 2.91 5.00
C ARG A 219 17.50 3.17 6.50
N ARG A 220 18.66 2.77 7.04
CA ARG A 220 19.06 3.13 8.40
C ARG A 220 19.19 4.63 8.56
N ILE A 221 18.75 5.16 9.69
CA ILE A 221 18.91 6.56 10.07
C ILE A 221 19.45 6.58 11.49
N LYS A 222 20.65 7.16 11.68
CA LYS A 222 21.32 7.22 12.99
C LYS A 222 21.36 5.85 13.70
N GLY A 223 21.76 4.80 12.97
CA GLY A 223 21.81 3.42 13.47
C GLY A 223 20.47 2.67 13.53
N ARG A 224 19.32 3.38 13.59
CA ARG A 224 17.98 2.79 13.68
C ARG A 224 17.61 1.98 12.44
N LYS A 225 17.20 0.72 12.63
CA LYS A 225 16.67 -0.14 11.56
C LYS A 225 15.27 0.31 11.18
N ARG A 226 14.97 0.30 9.88
CA ARG A 226 13.68 0.74 9.35
C ARG A 226 13.19 -0.25 8.30
N CYS A 227 11.88 -0.29 8.10
CA CYS A 227 11.18 -1.18 7.19
C CYS A 227 10.25 -0.40 6.28
N TYR A 228 10.15 -0.80 5.02
CA TYR A 228 9.12 -0.37 4.09
C TYR A 228 8.36 -1.60 3.61
N VAL A 229 7.03 -1.55 3.62
CA VAL A 229 6.15 -2.65 3.23
C VAL A 229 5.14 -2.15 2.22
N SER A 230 4.97 -2.88 1.12
CA SER A 230 3.87 -2.64 0.19
C SER A 230 3.20 -3.92 -0.29
N ALA A 231 1.89 -3.83 -0.50
CA ALA A 231 1.05 -4.88 -1.10
C ALA A 231 0.32 -4.29 -2.31
N SER A 232 0.46 -4.92 -3.49
CA SER A 232 -0.07 -4.45 -4.76
C SER A 232 -1.09 -5.42 -5.35
N ASN A 233 -2.23 -4.93 -5.84
CA ASN A 233 -3.26 -5.78 -6.46
C ASN A 233 -3.28 -5.80 -8.01
N TRP A 234 -2.33 -5.16 -8.70
CA TRP A 234 -2.22 -5.23 -10.17
C TRP A 234 -1.00 -6.03 -10.58
N ASP A 235 -1.19 -7.02 -11.44
CA ASP A 235 -0.10 -7.62 -12.21
C ASP A 235 -0.13 -6.96 -13.61
N ILE A 236 0.70 -5.93 -13.85
CA ILE A 236 0.75 -5.33 -15.18
C ILE A 236 1.47 -6.28 -16.13
N ASN A 237 0.70 -7.14 -16.79
CA ASN A 237 1.13 -7.86 -17.98
C ASN A 237 1.10 -6.94 -19.21
N LYS A 238 1.96 -5.92 -19.24
CA LYS A 238 2.27 -5.22 -20.50
C LYS A 238 3.49 -5.88 -21.12
N LEU A 239 3.24 -6.85 -21.99
CA LEU A 239 4.15 -7.10 -23.11
C LEU A 239 4.17 -5.81 -23.94
N LYS A 240 5.17 -4.95 -23.74
CA LYS A 240 5.56 -4.04 -24.82
C LYS A 240 6.31 -4.90 -25.82
N GLN A 241 5.69 -5.12 -26.98
CA GLN A 241 6.38 -5.60 -28.17
C GLN A 241 7.57 -4.65 -28.42
N ASP A 242 8.75 -5.23 -28.66
CA ASP A 242 9.94 -4.59 -29.23
C ASP A 242 10.87 -3.72 -28.36
N ARG A 243 11.01 -3.94 -27.04
CA ARG A 243 12.20 -3.43 -26.34
C ARG A 243 12.90 -4.46 -25.47
N SER A 244 14.19 -4.67 -25.74
CA SER A 244 15.11 -5.54 -25.00
C SER A 244 15.42 -5.07 -23.56
N ASP A 245 14.99 -3.86 -23.19
CA ASP A 245 15.21 -3.26 -21.87
C ASP A 245 14.03 -3.45 -20.89
N TYR A 246 12.98 -4.17 -21.29
CA TYR A 246 11.73 -4.32 -20.52
C TYR A 246 11.38 -5.80 -20.28
N PHE A 247 11.38 -6.22 -19.01
CA PHE A 247 10.96 -7.56 -18.62
C PHE A 247 9.44 -7.70 -18.59
N ALA A 248 8.90 -8.63 -19.39
CA ALA A 248 7.52 -9.09 -19.25
C ALA A 248 7.36 -9.86 -17.93
N GLN A 249 6.28 -9.59 -17.23
CA GLN A 249 6.01 -10.22 -15.93
C GLN A 249 5.37 -11.58 -16.16
N THR A 250 5.86 -12.60 -15.46
CA THR A 250 5.32 -13.97 -15.52
C THR A 250 4.31 -14.19 -14.39
N ARG A 251 3.34 -15.08 -14.60
CA ARG A 251 2.31 -15.53 -13.63
C ARG A 251 2.82 -16.04 -12.25
N LYS A 252 4.14 -16.04 -12.01
CA LYS A 252 4.83 -16.49 -10.77
C LYS A 252 5.31 -15.33 -9.88
N ALA A 253 4.66 -14.17 -9.95
CA ALA A 253 5.26 -12.91 -9.50
C ALA A 253 5.41 -12.80 -7.96
N LYS A 254 6.61 -13.11 -7.44
CA LYS A 254 7.13 -12.75 -6.09
C LYS A 254 7.06 -11.24 -5.75
N SER A 255 6.47 -10.41 -6.61
CA SER A 255 6.64 -8.95 -6.66
C SER A 255 5.39 -8.13 -6.37
N ASN A 256 4.24 -8.77 -6.10
CA ASN A 256 3.05 -8.07 -5.59
C ASN A 256 3.25 -7.61 -4.14
N HIS A 257 4.22 -8.22 -3.47
CA HIS A 257 4.64 -7.91 -2.12
C HIS A 257 6.06 -7.34 -2.20
N SER A 258 6.35 -6.30 -1.44
CA SER A 258 7.71 -5.78 -1.34
C SER A 258 7.97 -5.36 0.09
N VAL A 259 8.99 -5.97 0.69
CA VAL A 259 9.44 -5.65 2.04
C VAL A 259 10.90 -5.27 1.94
N TYR A 260 11.23 -4.04 2.32
CA TYR A 260 12.61 -3.56 2.35
C TYR A 260 12.99 -3.29 3.79
N VAL A 261 14.11 -3.86 4.23
CA VAL A 261 14.64 -3.68 5.59
C VAL A 261 16.04 -3.12 5.50
N CYS A 262 16.28 -1.97 6.12
CA CYS A 262 17.57 -1.28 6.06
C CYS A 262 18.05 -0.99 4.62
N GLY A 263 17.13 -0.71 3.70
CA GLY A 263 17.47 -0.48 2.30
C GLY A 263 17.71 -1.74 1.47
N VAL A 264 17.40 -2.92 1.99
CA VAL A 264 17.60 -4.20 1.28
C VAL A 264 16.27 -4.90 1.09
N ASP A 265 15.98 -5.32 -0.15
CA ASP A 265 14.80 -6.12 -0.48
C ASP A 265 14.86 -7.46 0.28
N LYS A 266 13.76 -7.80 0.96
CA LYS A 266 13.56 -9.05 1.66
C LYS A 266 12.42 -9.77 0.99
N THR A 267 12.72 -10.90 0.37
CA THR A 267 11.70 -11.77 -0.21
C THR A 267 10.90 -12.40 0.94
N PRO A 268 9.61 -12.08 1.09
CA PRO A 268 8.78 -12.72 2.11
C PRO A 268 8.55 -14.19 1.77
N GLN A 269 8.25 -14.99 2.79
CA GLN A 269 7.78 -16.35 2.55
C GLN A 269 6.35 -16.27 1.99
N MET A 270 6.16 -16.82 0.81
CA MET A 270 4.85 -16.93 0.19
C MET A 270 4.14 -18.12 0.82
N THR A 271 2.97 -17.87 1.42
CA THR A 271 2.15 -18.94 1.99
C THR A 271 0.76 -18.88 1.38
N ARG A 272 0.16 -20.04 1.14
CA ARG A 272 -1.22 -20.11 0.69
C ARG A 272 -2.16 -20.00 1.89
N VAL A 273 -3.27 -19.31 1.69
CA VAL A 273 -4.35 -19.27 2.68
C VAL A 273 -5.32 -20.39 2.31
N PRO A 274 -5.72 -21.26 3.25
CA PRO A 274 -6.56 -22.42 2.96
C PRO A 274 -8.01 -22.01 2.69
N VAL A 275 -8.30 -21.49 1.49
CA VAL A 275 -9.64 -21.10 1.03
C VAL A 275 -9.81 -21.57 -0.42
N GLN A 276 -11.04 -21.97 -0.80
CA GLN A 276 -11.38 -22.34 -2.18
C GLN A 276 -11.10 -21.17 -3.16
N ASP A 277 -10.57 -21.46 -4.35
CA ASP A 277 -10.06 -20.52 -5.38
C ASP A 277 -8.71 -19.83 -5.08
N GLU A 278 -7.67 -20.63 -4.84
CA GLU A 278 -6.31 -20.20 -4.49
C GLU A 278 -5.57 -19.35 -5.55
N GLU A 279 -5.96 -19.40 -6.83
CA GLU A 279 -5.11 -18.87 -7.91
C GLU A 279 -4.99 -17.34 -7.92
N GLN A 280 -5.84 -16.61 -7.21
CA GLN A 280 -5.91 -15.15 -7.32
C GLN A 280 -5.45 -14.39 -6.08
N MET A 281 -5.26 -15.06 -4.93
CA MET A 281 -5.00 -14.41 -3.64
C MET A 281 -3.66 -14.88 -3.07
N LEU A 282 -2.78 -13.94 -2.74
CA LEU A 282 -1.42 -14.23 -2.28
C LEU A 282 -1.21 -13.63 -0.89
N LEU A 283 -0.89 -14.49 0.09
CA LEU A 283 -0.40 -14.07 1.40
C LEU A 283 1.12 -14.21 1.44
N SER A 284 1.77 -13.19 1.96
CA SER A 284 3.21 -13.16 2.20
C SER A 284 3.46 -12.80 3.65
N ILE A 285 4.27 -13.60 4.34
CA ILE A 285 4.62 -13.39 5.75
C ILE A 285 6.13 -13.20 5.87
N ILE A 286 6.53 -12.26 6.72
CA ILE A 286 7.93 -12.05 7.05
C ILE A 286 8.09 -11.54 8.49
N ASP A 287 9.11 -12.06 9.16
CA ASP A 287 9.56 -11.56 10.45
C ASP A 287 10.65 -10.50 10.25
N VAL A 288 10.44 -9.31 10.82
CA VAL A 288 11.36 -8.19 10.71
C VAL A 288 11.87 -7.81 12.09
N THR A 289 13.20 -7.85 12.27
CA THR A 289 13.85 -7.42 13.52
C THR A 289 14.24 -5.94 13.43
N LEU A 290 13.58 -5.10 14.24
CA LEU A 290 13.81 -3.64 14.32
C LEU A 290 14.33 -3.17 15.67
#